data_AF-A0A7J2YSY7-F1
#
_entry.id   AF-A0A7J2YSY7-F1
#
_cell.length_a   1.000
_cell.length_b   1.000
_cell.length_c   1.000
_cell.angle_alpha   90.00
_cell.angle_beta   90.00
_cell.angle_gamma   90.00
#
_symmetry.space_group_name_H-M   'P 1'
#
loop_
_entity.id
_entity.type
_entity.pdbx_description
1 polymer ?
#
loop_
_entity_poly.entity_id
_entity_poly.type
_entity_poly.pdbx_seq_one_letter_code
_entity_poly.pdbx_strand_id
1 'polypeptide(L)'
;MNSLTKIQKNQLDDLHNIVIVIDSVESTKKSFYTTNFNQVFLETLDTALSSFGEACKQTIYHQLEKRYAIKKEEIPKNVEEFCQALTDLFGDASLLLEINIMRILHDKAPYLKIVPQKSELSFVGYLKTLQKQLS
;
A
#
# COMPACT_ATOMS: atom_id res chain seq x y z
N MET A 1 -23.55 -38.39 17.80
CA MET A 1 -23.16 -37.11 18.45
C MET A 1 -21.65 -37.10 18.59
N ASN A 2 -20.97 -36.34 17.74
CA ASN A 2 -19.55 -36.50 17.45
C ASN A 2 -18.66 -35.89 18.53
N SER A 3 -17.85 -36.73 19.18
CA SER A 3 -16.68 -36.32 19.97
C SER A 3 -15.57 -35.65 19.13
N LEU A 4 -15.78 -35.55 17.80
CA LEU A 4 -14.89 -34.83 16.87
C LEU A 4 -15.02 -33.30 16.94
N THR A 5 -16.08 -32.73 17.53
CA THR A 5 -16.25 -31.26 17.56
C THR A 5 -15.62 -30.55 18.77
N LYS A 6 -15.12 -31.27 19.77
CA LYS A 6 -14.43 -30.66 20.94
C LYS A 6 -12.91 -30.61 20.79
N ILE A 7 -12.31 -31.61 20.14
CA ILE A 7 -10.85 -31.70 19.97
C ILE A 7 -10.35 -30.71 18.90
N GLN A 8 -11.14 -30.45 17.86
CA GLN A 8 -10.79 -29.46 16.83
C GLN A 8 -10.91 -28.00 17.28
N LYS A 9 -11.60 -27.73 18.39
CA LYS A 9 -11.74 -26.36 18.92
C LYS A 9 -10.58 -25.98 19.82
N ASN A 10 -10.15 -26.88 20.72
CA ASN A 10 -8.99 -26.65 21.58
C ASN A 10 -7.67 -26.55 20.80
N GLN A 11 -7.49 -27.30 19.70
CA GLN A 11 -6.28 -27.16 18.87
C GLN A 11 -6.25 -25.88 18.04
N LEU A 12 -7.39 -25.24 17.79
CA LEU A 12 -7.46 -23.96 17.08
C LEU A 12 -7.05 -22.80 18.00
N ASP A 13 -7.37 -22.90 19.30
CA ASP A 13 -6.98 -21.92 20.31
C ASP A 13 -5.48 -22.04 20.68
N ASP A 14 -4.91 -23.26 20.67
CA ASP A 14 -3.47 -23.48 20.90
C ASP A 14 -2.58 -22.97 19.74
N LEU A 15 -3.09 -22.97 18.51
CA LEU A 15 -2.37 -22.40 17.35
C LEU A 15 -2.26 -20.88 17.43
N HIS A 16 -3.22 -20.20 18.06
CA HIS A 16 -3.15 -18.75 18.26
C HIS A 16 -2.00 -18.35 19.21
N ASN A 17 -1.66 -19.24 20.15
CA ASN A 17 -0.63 -18.98 21.16
C ASN A 17 0.78 -19.41 20.70
N ILE A 18 0.88 -20.34 19.74
CA ILE A 18 2.16 -20.68 19.10
C ILE A 18 2.64 -19.55 18.18
N VAL A 19 1.72 -18.84 17.52
CA VAL A 19 2.06 -17.67 16.68
C VAL A 19 2.74 -16.57 17.51
N ILE A 20 2.35 -16.40 18.78
CA ILE A 20 2.88 -15.34 19.66
C ILE A 20 4.30 -15.65 20.15
N VAL A 21 4.72 -16.92 20.25
CA VAL A 21 6.06 -17.27 20.77
C VAL A 21 7.14 -17.22 19.68
N ILE A 22 6.75 -17.18 18.40
CA ILE A 22 7.67 -16.97 17.28
C ILE A 22 7.96 -15.46 17.05
N ASP A 23 7.31 -14.55 17.81
CA ASP A 23 7.48 -13.10 17.70
C ASP A 23 8.82 -12.53 18.22
N SER A 24 9.75 -13.33 18.77
CA SER A 24 11.07 -12.80 19.21
C SER A 24 12.23 -13.01 18.24
N VAL A 25 12.07 -13.81 17.18
CA VAL A 25 13.16 -14.03 16.20
C VAL A 25 12.80 -13.52 14.79
N GLU A 26 11.53 -13.16 14.56
CA GLU A 26 11.01 -12.81 13.23
C GLU A 26 10.55 -11.34 13.09
N SER A 27 11.24 -10.39 13.74
CA SER A 27 11.09 -8.94 13.47
C SER A 27 11.46 -8.51 12.04
N THR A 28 11.60 -9.45 11.09
CA THR A 28 11.91 -9.21 9.67
C THR A 28 10.99 -9.91 8.66
N LYS A 29 9.89 -10.58 9.08
CA LYS A 29 8.85 -11.12 8.16
C LYS A 29 7.42 -10.91 8.67
N LYS A 30 7.09 -9.70 9.11
CA LYS A 30 5.73 -9.35 9.51
C LYS A 30 4.85 -9.08 8.27
N SER A 31 3.79 -9.89 8.13
CA SER A 31 2.59 -9.73 7.29
C SER A 31 2.60 -10.37 5.89
N PHE A 32 2.08 -11.60 5.82
CA PHE A 32 1.76 -12.29 4.55
C PHE A 32 0.29 -12.77 4.52
N TYR A 33 -0.65 -11.99 5.06
CA TYR A 33 -2.08 -12.28 4.92
C TYR A 33 -2.84 -11.03 4.49
N THR A 34 -3.45 -11.11 3.30
CA THR A 34 -4.33 -10.11 2.66
C THR A 34 -3.79 -8.69 2.69
N THR A 35 -2.83 -8.41 1.81
CA THR A 35 -2.29 -7.07 1.60
C THR A 35 -3.37 -6.15 1.04
N ASN A 36 -4.04 -5.39 1.90
CA ASN A 36 -5.04 -4.41 1.50
C ASN A 36 -4.35 -3.32 0.65
N PHE A 37 -4.82 -3.12 -0.59
CA PHE A 37 -4.28 -2.09 -1.50
C PHE A 37 -4.16 -0.73 -0.82
N ASN A 38 -5.20 -0.30 -0.11
CA ASN A 38 -5.22 1.01 0.54
C ASN A 38 -4.09 1.12 1.56
N GLN A 39 -3.91 0.09 2.38
CA GLN A 39 -2.86 0.10 3.39
C GLN A 39 -1.46 0.16 2.74
N VAL A 40 -1.17 -0.74 1.80
CA VAL A 40 0.15 -0.77 1.17
C VAL A 40 0.42 0.46 0.34
N PHE A 41 -0.59 0.99 -0.33
CA PHE A 41 -0.43 2.21 -1.09
C PHE A 41 -0.14 3.40 -0.17
N LEU A 42 -0.91 3.58 0.92
CA LEU A 42 -0.66 4.65 1.89
C LEU A 42 0.72 4.54 2.57
N GLU A 43 1.11 3.33 2.96
CA GLU A 43 2.46 3.10 3.52
C GLU A 43 3.55 3.40 2.48
N THR A 44 3.29 3.12 1.20
CA THR A 44 4.22 3.46 0.11
C THR A 44 4.31 4.97 -0.08
N LEU A 45 3.18 5.68 -0.07
CA LEU A 45 3.18 7.14 -0.13
C LEU A 45 3.94 7.74 1.03
N ASP A 46 3.73 7.26 2.26
CA ASP A 46 4.49 7.71 3.42
C ASP A 46 5.99 7.46 3.24
N THR A 47 6.38 6.28 2.74
CA THR A 47 7.78 5.94 2.49
C THR A 47 8.41 6.85 1.42
N ALA A 48 7.71 7.03 0.30
CA ALA A 48 8.17 7.85 -0.83
C ALA A 48 8.31 9.31 -0.43
N LEU A 49 7.32 9.86 0.27
CA LEU A 49 7.31 11.27 0.65
C LEU A 49 8.29 11.56 1.81
N SER A 50 8.40 10.66 2.80
CA SER A 50 9.40 10.81 3.86
C SER A 50 10.84 10.72 3.35
N SER A 51 11.09 10.15 2.16
CA SER A 51 12.43 10.16 1.54
C SER A 51 12.92 11.57 1.17
N PHE A 52 12.00 12.53 1.02
CA PHE A 52 12.32 13.96 0.85
C PHE A 52 12.42 14.72 2.19
N GLY A 53 12.15 14.06 3.31
CA GLY A 53 12.08 14.62 4.65
C GLY A 53 10.66 14.64 5.24
N GLU A 54 10.56 14.46 6.56
CA GLU A 54 9.25 14.37 7.24
C GLU A 54 8.41 15.65 7.09
N ALA A 55 9.04 16.82 7.17
CA ALA A 55 8.37 18.10 6.95
C ALA A 55 7.80 18.25 5.52
N CYS A 56 8.52 17.73 4.52
CA CYS A 56 8.05 17.71 3.14
C CYS A 56 6.81 16.82 2.98
N LYS A 57 6.83 15.61 3.55
CA LYS A 57 5.65 14.74 3.57
C LYS A 57 4.42 15.43 4.18
N GLN A 58 4.57 16.04 5.35
CA GLN A 58 3.46 16.73 6.03
C GLN A 58 2.94 17.90 5.18
N THR A 59 3.85 18.66 4.56
CA THR A 59 3.49 19.77 3.67
C THR A 59 2.72 19.29 2.45
N ILE A 60 3.13 18.19 1.82
CA ILE A 60 2.48 17.62 0.64
C ILE A 60 1.07 17.15 1.01
N TYR A 61 0.89 16.39 2.09
CA TYR A 61 -0.44 16.00 2.54
C TYR A 61 -1.32 17.20 2.91
N HIS A 62 -0.75 18.23 3.54
CA HIS A 62 -1.48 19.45 3.85
C HIS A 62 -1.94 20.17 2.58
N GLN A 63 -1.11 20.25 1.54
CA GLN A 63 -1.49 20.85 0.26
C GLN A 63 -2.56 20.03 -0.46
N LEU A 64 -2.47 18.69 -0.46
CA LEU A 64 -3.49 17.81 -1.02
C LEU A 64 -4.85 18.04 -0.34
N GLU A 65 -4.88 18.11 0.99
CA GLU A 65 -6.11 18.34 1.73
C GLU A 65 -6.66 19.76 1.50
N LYS A 66 -5.81 20.79 1.55
CA LYS A 66 -6.28 22.19 1.49
C LYS A 66 -6.62 22.68 0.10
N ARG A 67 -5.84 22.28 -0.92
CA ARG A 67 -5.98 22.80 -2.28
C ARG A 67 -6.82 21.88 -3.17
N TYR A 68 -6.82 20.58 -2.90
CA TYR A 68 -7.50 19.59 -3.73
C TYR A 68 -8.63 18.87 -3.00
N ALA A 69 -8.83 19.13 -1.71
CA ALA A 69 -9.83 18.46 -0.86
C ALA A 69 -9.66 16.93 -0.80
N ILE A 70 -8.43 16.44 -1.03
CA ILE A 70 -8.10 15.01 -0.97
C ILE A 70 -7.47 14.72 0.39
N LYS A 71 -8.19 14.01 1.26
CA LYS A 71 -7.58 13.51 2.51
C LYS A 71 -6.68 12.33 2.21
N LYS A 72 -5.68 12.12 3.07
CA LYS A 72 -4.73 11.02 2.93
C LYS A 72 -5.43 9.68 2.73
N GLU A 73 -6.44 9.36 3.53
CA GLU A 73 -7.16 8.09 3.51
C GLU A 73 -8.03 7.89 2.25
N GLU A 74 -8.31 8.98 1.52
CA GLU A 74 -9.12 8.98 0.30
C GLU A 74 -8.27 8.76 -0.97
N ILE A 75 -6.95 8.99 -0.89
CA ILE A 75 -6.02 8.84 -2.02
C ILE A 75 -6.16 7.48 -2.74
N PRO A 76 -6.26 6.33 -2.04
CA PRO A 76 -6.41 5.03 -2.72
C PRO A 76 -7.70 4.88 -3.52
N LYS A 77 -8.75 5.64 -3.18
CA LYS A 77 -10.04 5.64 -3.88
C LYS A 77 -10.06 6.64 -5.04
N ASN A 78 -9.28 7.71 -4.92
CA ASN A 78 -9.25 8.84 -5.84
C ASN A 78 -7.90 8.97 -6.55
N VAL A 79 -7.37 7.86 -7.06
CA VAL A 79 -6.02 7.81 -7.64
C VAL A 79 -5.81 8.78 -8.80
N GLU A 80 -6.83 9.05 -9.61
CA GLU A 80 -6.75 9.99 -10.74
C GLU A 80 -6.60 11.43 -10.27
N GLU A 81 -7.45 11.85 -9.33
CA GLU A 81 -7.43 13.19 -8.72
C GLU A 81 -6.10 13.43 -8.01
N PHE A 82 -5.57 12.40 -7.34
CA PHE A 82 -4.24 12.45 -6.73
C PHE A 82 -3.12 12.66 -7.76
N CYS A 83 -3.13 11.92 -8.88
CA CYS A 83 -2.10 12.09 -9.93
C CYS A 83 -2.16 13.48 -10.56
N GLN A 84 -3.37 14.00 -10.78
CA GLN A 84 -3.54 15.37 -11.25
C GLN A 84 -2.98 16.38 -10.24
N ALA A 85 -3.29 16.21 -8.95
CA ALA A 85 -2.77 17.08 -7.90
C ALA A 85 -1.24 17.05 -7.80
N LEU A 86 -0.60 15.89 -8.00
CA LEU A 86 0.87 15.81 -8.08
C LEU A 86 1.43 16.60 -9.25
N THR A 87 0.81 16.47 -10.42
CA THR A 87 1.22 17.22 -11.62
C THR A 87 1.02 18.73 -11.42
N ASP A 88 -0.07 19.15 -10.78
CA ASP A 88 -0.33 20.56 -10.50
C ASP A 88 0.64 21.14 -9.44
N LEU A 89 1.10 20.32 -8.49
CA LEU A 89 2.05 20.73 -7.44
C LEU A 89 3.50 20.75 -7.92
N PHE A 90 3.90 19.78 -8.74
CA PHE A 90 5.31 19.54 -9.09
C PHE A 90 5.63 19.76 -10.58
N GLY A 91 4.62 19.98 -11.43
CA GLY A 91 4.79 20.02 -12.88
C GLY A 91 5.42 18.72 -13.39
N ASP A 92 6.33 18.83 -14.35
CA ASP A 92 7.04 17.68 -14.94
C ASP A 92 7.86 16.87 -13.92
N ALA A 93 8.22 17.46 -12.77
CA ALA A 93 8.92 16.74 -11.71
C ALA A 93 8.04 15.71 -10.99
N SER A 94 6.71 15.75 -11.18
CA SER A 94 5.79 14.73 -10.66
C SER A 94 6.17 13.33 -11.17
N LEU A 95 6.66 13.22 -12.41
CA LEU A 95 7.06 11.95 -13.01
C LEU A 95 8.12 11.21 -12.18
N LEU A 96 9.08 11.92 -11.59
CA LEU A 96 10.11 11.31 -10.73
C LEU A 96 9.50 10.74 -9.44
N LEU A 97 8.51 11.44 -8.88
CA LEU A 97 7.78 10.98 -7.71
C LEU A 97 6.91 9.76 -8.04
N GLU A 98 6.19 9.79 -9.16
CA GLU A 98 5.39 8.66 -9.65
C GLU A 98 6.25 7.40 -9.87
N ILE A 99 7.39 7.53 -10.55
CA ILE A 99 8.35 6.43 -10.74
C ILE A 99 8.83 5.89 -9.39
N ASN A 100 9.13 6.76 -8.43
CA ASN A 100 9.59 6.34 -7.11
C ASN A 100 8.50 5.56 -6.35
N ILE A 101 7.23 6.03 -6.41
CA ILE A 101 6.08 5.35 -5.81
C ILE A 101 5.88 3.98 -6.45
N MET A 102 5.93 3.88 -7.78
CA MET A 102 5.81 2.61 -8.50
C MET A 102 6.88 1.60 -8.08
N ARG A 103 8.13 2.06 -7.98
CA ARG A 103 9.26 1.23 -7.53
C ARG A 103 9.03 0.69 -6.12
N ILE A 104 8.69 1.54 -5.16
CA ILE A 104 8.45 1.12 -3.78
C ILE A 104 7.25 0.15 -3.70
N LEU A 105 6.19 0.39 -4.49
CA LEU A 105 5.04 -0.51 -4.56
C LEU A 105 5.43 -1.89 -5.09
N HIS A 106 6.24 -1.94 -6.14
CA HIS A 106 6.75 -3.19 -6.70
C HIS A 106 7.59 -3.95 -5.65
N ASP A 107 8.46 -3.25 -4.92
CA ASP A 107 9.31 -3.86 -3.90
C ASP A 107 8.50 -4.39 -2.71
N LYS A 108 7.42 -3.69 -2.33
CA LYS A 108 6.52 -4.12 -1.23
C LYS A 108 5.58 -5.25 -1.62
N ALA A 109 5.27 -5.39 -2.90
CA ALA A 109 4.36 -6.43 -3.40
C ALA A 109 4.97 -7.20 -4.59
N PRO A 110 6.12 -7.89 -4.39
CA PRO A 110 6.88 -8.52 -5.47
C PRO A 110 6.15 -9.69 -6.14
N TYR A 111 5.09 -10.21 -5.51
CA TYR A 111 4.25 -11.28 -6.04
C TYR A 111 3.17 -10.77 -7.03
N LEU A 112 2.97 -9.45 -7.14
CA LEU A 112 2.03 -8.88 -8.08
C LEU A 112 2.66 -8.85 -9.47
N LYS A 113 2.24 -9.78 -10.33
CA LYS A 113 2.58 -9.76 -11.76
C LYS A 113 1.83 -8.61 -12.41
N ILE A 114 2.44 -7.44 -12.42
CA ILE A 114 1.92 -6.27 -13.11
C ILE A 114 2.35 -6.40 -14.57
N VAL A 115 1.46 -6.94 -15.39
CA VAL A 115 1.65 -7.00 -16.84
C VAL A 115 1.05 -5.73 -17.43
N PRO A 116 1.85 -4.82 -18.03
CA PRO A 116 1.31 -3.66 -18.72
C PRO A 116 0.39 -4.16 -19.85
N GLN A 117 -0.91 -3.83 -19.80
CA GLN A 117 -1.86 -4.21 -20.86
C GLN A 117 -1.69 -3.37 -22.14
N LYS A 118 -0.90 -2.28 -22.10
CA LYS A 118 -0.53 -1.43 -23.25
C LYS A 118 0.92 -0.98 -23.11
N SER A 119 1.53 -0.63 -24.23
CA SER A 119 2.95 -0.29 -24.43
C SER A 119 3.49 0.88 -23.58
N GLU A 120 2.64 1.55 -22.82
CA GLU A 120 3.02 2.60 -21.87
C GLU A 120 2.31 2.35 -20.54
N LEU A 121 3.07 1.90 -19.54
CA LEU A 121 2.57 1.76 -18.18
C LEU A 121 2.47 3.15 -17.54
N SER A 122 1.33 3.82 -17.70
CA SER A 122 1.07 5.06 -16.97
C SER A 122 0.92 4.79 -15.47
N PHE A 123 1.26 5.77 -14.64
CA PHE A 123 1.15 5.65 -13.18
C PHE A 123 -0.29 5.33 -12.73
N VAL A 124 -1.29 6.01 -13.29
CA VAL A 124 -2.71 5.70 -13.05
C VAL A 124 -3.05 4.26 -13.47
N GLY A 125 -2.57 3.83 -14.64
CA GLY A 125 -2.80 2.48 -15.14
C GLY A 125 -2.19 1.40 -14.23
N TYR A 126 -1.00 1.67 -13.70
CA TYR A 126 -0.33 0.84 -12.71
C TYR A 126 -1.14 0.72 -11.43
N LEU A 127 -1.56 1.84 -10.83
CA LEU A 127 -2.35 1.85 -9.60
C LEU A 127 -3.71 1.14 -9.76
N LYS A 128 -4.41 1.37 -10.87
CA LYS A 128 -5.68 0.69 -11.16
C LYS A 128 -5.50 -0.82 -11.34
N THR A 129 -4.39 -1.27 -11.92
CA THR A 129 -4.08 -2.69 -12.06
C THR A 129 -3.86 -3.34 -10.69
N LEU A 130 -3.08 -2.67 -9.83
CA LEU A 130 -2.83 -3.09 -8.45
C LEU A 130 -4.11 -3.13 -7.62
N GLN A 131 -4.93 -2.08 -7.70
CA GLN A 131 -6.19 -2.00 -6.98
C GLN A 131 -7.10 -3.19 -7.34
N LYS A 132 -7.23 -3.54 -8.63
CA LYS A 132 -8.01 -4.70 -9.07
C LYS A 132 -7.48 -6.05 -8.58
N GLN A 133 -6.16 -6.18 -8.38
CA GLN A 133 -5.55 -7.43 -7.92
C GLN A 133 -5.65 -7.63 -6.40
N LEU A 134 -5.85 -6.55 -5.65
CA LEU A 134 -5.85 -6.51 -4.18
C LEU A 134 -7.19 -6.03 -3.57
N SER A 135 -8.25 -5.94 -4.37
CA SER A 135 -9.64 -5.69 -3.92
C SER A 135 -10.37 -7.00 -3.68
#